data_AF-A0A949MSN3-F1
#
_entry.id   AF-A0A949MSN3-F1
#
_cell.length_a   1.000
_cell.length_b   1.000
_cell.length_c   1.000
_cell.angle_alpha   90.00
_cell.angle_beta   90.00
_cell.angle_gamma   90.00
#
_symmetry.space_group_name_H-M   'P 1'
#
loop_
_entity.id
_entity.type
_entity.pdbx_description
1 polymer ?
#
loop_
_entity_poly.entity_id
_entity_poly.type
_entity_poly.pdbx_seq_one_letter_code
_entity_poly.pdbx_strand_id
1 'polypeptide(L)'
;MKDKSGEAADVGKRLRTIVDYVRDCRIRVTKGEIMDLQGLDKNVISLCDAIAALPEEEGRALEGQMSGLIDSLEELARAMKEQQDKLGLTEGR
;
A
#
# COMPACT_ATOMS: atom_id res chain seq x y z
N MET A 1 31.86 0.39 -5.30
CA MET A 1 30.64 -0.45 -5.34
C MET A 1 29.75 0.07 -4.24
N LYS A 2 28.72 0.87 -4.56
CA LYS A 2 27.80 1.42 -3.56
C LYS A 2 26.97 0.27 -2.97
N ASP A 3 26.83 0.28 -1.66
CA ASP A 3 26.26 -0.74 -0.79
C ASP A 3 24.78 -1.03 -1.12
N LYS A 4 24.52 -1.88 -2.12
CA LYS A 4 23.15 -2.26 -2.55
C LYS A 4 22.31 -2.92 -1.45
N SER A 5 22.97 -3.56 -0.48
CA SER A 5 22.31 -4.17 0.67
C SER A 5 21.62 -3.16 1.60
N GLY A 6 22.12 -1.92 1.66
CA GLY A 6 21.45 -0.83 2.38
C GLY A 6 20.18 -0.37 1.67
N GLU A 7 20.21 -0.31 0.34
CA GLU A 7 19.09 0.14 -0.50
C GLU A 7 17.90 -0.83 -0.40
N ALA A 8 18.14 -2.14 -0.48
CA ALA A 8 17.07 -3.14 -0.29
C ALA A 8 16.45 -3.08 1.12
N ALA A 9 17.27 -2.83 2.16
CA ALA A 9 16.78 -2.68 3.53
C ALA A 9 15.90 -1.43 3.69
N ASP A 10 16.27 -0.31 3.07
CA ASP A 10 15.47 0.92 3.06
C ASP A 10 14.17 0.76 2.27
N VAL A 11 14.22 0.11 1.11
CA VAL A 11 13.03 -0.22 0.31
C VAL A 11 12.09 -1.13 1.10
N GLY A 12 12.61 -2.16 1.76
CA GLY A 12 11.80 -3.04 2.61
C GLY A 12 11.19 -2.34 3.83
N LYS A 13 11.88 -1.35 4.42
CA LYS A 13 11.29 -0.50 5.48
C LYS A 13 10.14 0.34 4.92
N ARG A 14 10.35 0.99 3.77
CA ARG A 14 9.33 1.83 3.12
C ARG A 14 8.10 1.02 2.73
N LEU A 15 8.29 -0.20 2.22
CA LEU A 15 7.21 -1.13 1.92
C LEU A 15 6.38 -1.45 3.16
N ARG A 16 7.02 -1.81 4.28
CA ARG A 16 6.31 -2.04 5.55
C ARG A 16 5.53 -0.82 6.02
N THR A 17 6.12 0.36 5.97
CA THR A 17 5.43 1.60 6.34
C THR A 17 4.17 1.84 5.51
N ILE A 18 4.22 1.59 4.20
CA ILE A 18 3.06 1.73 3.32
C ILE A 18 2.00 0.67 3.66
N VAL A 19 2.39 -0.59 3.89
CA VAL A 19 1.47 -1.65 4.30
C VAL A 19 0.76 -1.29 5.61
N ASP A 20 1.50 -0.82 6.62
CA ASP A 20 0.93 -0.41 7.90
C ASP A 20 -0.02 0.78 7.74
N TYR A 21 0.33 1.76 6.91
CA TYR A 21 -0.54 2.89 6.59
C TYR A 21 -1.83 2.45 5.90
N VAL A 22 -1.77 1.54 4.91
CA VAL A 22 -2.96 1.01 4.24
C VAL A 22 -3.86 0.24 5.22
N ARG A 23 -3.27 -0.53 6.14
CA ARG A 23 -4.01 -1.25 7.18
C ARG A 23 -4.68 -0.31 8.17
N ASP A 24 -3.99 0.73 8.62
CA ASP A 24 -4.57 1.78 9.45
C ASP A 24 -5.75 2.45 8.74
N CYS A 25 -5.56 2.78 7.45
CA CYS A 25 -6.61 3.38 6.64
C CYS A 25 -7.86 2.51 6.59
N ARG A 26 -7.68 1.20 6.40
CA ARG A 26 -8.79 0.25 6.38
C ARG A 26 -9.55 0.27 7.70
N ILE A 27 -8.84 0.22 8.84
CA ILE A 27 -9.46 0.24 10.17
C ILE A 27 -10.27 1.54 10.35
N ARG A 28 -9.72 2.69 9.97
CA ARG A 28 -10.37 3.99 10.10
C ARG A 28 -11.59 4.12 9.19
N VAL A 29 -11.48 3.68 7.93
CA VAL A 29 -12.62 3.59 7.01
C VAL A 29 -13.72 2.73 7.62
N THR A 30 -13.41 1.55 8.16
CA THR A 30 -14.45 0.69 8.78
C THR A 30 -15.16 1.32 9.98
N LYS A 31 -14.54 2.31 10.63
CA LYS A 31 -15.14 3.12 11.72
C LYS A 31 -15.96 4.30 11.21
N GLY A 32 -15.99 4.55 9.90
CA GLY A 32 -16.68 5.68 9.28
C GLY A 32 -15.85 6.97 9.29
N GLU A 33 -14.54 6.90 9.52
CA GLU A 33 -13.66 8.06 9.44
C GLU A 33 -13.35 8.41 7.98
N ILE A 34 -13.38 9.71 7.66
CA ILE A 34 -12.96 10.22 6.36
C ILE A 34 -11.43 10.21 6.32
N MET A 35 -10.89 9.61 5.27
CA MET A 35 -9.45 9.47 5.07
C MET A 35 -9.01 10.14 3.77
N ASP A 36 -7.91 10.88 3.86
CA ASP A 36 -7.20 11.36 2.69
C ASP A 36 -6.16 10.29 2.28
N LEU A 37 -6.42 9.62 1.15
CA LEU A 37 -5.52 8.63 0.55
C LEU A 37 -4.68 9.25 -0.58
N GLN A 38 -4.65 10.59 -0.66
CA GLN A 38 -4.04 11.28 -1.78
C GLN A 38 -2.53 10.99 -1.84
N GLY A 39 -2.06 10.56 -3.01
CA GLY A 39 -0.65 10.26 -3.23
C GLY A 39 -0.20 8.89 -2.73
N LEU A 40 -1.11 8.04 -2.23
CA LEU A 40 -0.81 6.64 -1.96
C LEU A 40 -0.40 5.91 -3.26
N ASP A 41 -1.08 6.19 -4.36
CA ASP A 41 -0.76 5.68 -5.70
C ASP A 41 0.68 6.01 -6.11
N LYS A 42 1.10 7.28 -5.96
CA LYS A 42 2.46 7.73 -6.29
C LYS A 42 3.51 7.06 -5.41
N ASN A 43 3.19 6.85 -4.12
CA ASN A 43 4.08 6.17 -3.19
C ASN A 43 4.26 4.70 -3.53
N VAL A 44 3.19 4.01 -3.92
CA VAL A 44 3.23 2.61 -4.35
C VAL A 44 3.99 2.48 -5.67
N ILE A 45 3.73 3.33 -6.67
CA ILE A 45 4.46 3.32 -7.95
C ILE A 45 5.95 3.53 -7.71
N SER A 46 6.33 4.56 -6.95
CA SER A 46 7.74 4.83 -6.62
C SER A 46 8.40 3.67 -5.88
N LEU A 47 7.64 2.92 -5.07
CA LEU A 47 8.15 1.74 -4.38
C LEU A 47 8.37 0.57 -5.35
N CYS A 48 7.41 0.33 -6.26
CA CYS A 48 7.54 -0.69 -7.29
C CYS A 48 8.75 -0.42 -8.18
N ASP A 49 8.98 0.83 -8.60
CA ASP A 49 10.16 1.22 -9.37
C ASP A 49 11.46 0.96 -8.59
N ALA A 50 11.48 1.28 -7.29
CA ALA A 50 12.64 1.05 -6.44
C ALA A 50 12.95 -0.45 -6.30
N ILE A 51 11.94 -1.31 -6.17
CA ILE A 51 12.10 -2.77 -6.09
C ILE A 51 12.56 -3.34 -7.42
N ALA A 52 12.00 -2.86 -8.54
CA ALA A 52 12.41 -3.28 -9.89
C ALA A 52 13.86 -2.89 -10.20
N ALA A 53 14.41 -1.86 -9.54
CA ALA A 53 15.80 -1.46 -9.66
C ALA A 53 16.78 -2.29 -8.80
N LEU A 54 16.27 -3.07 -7.83
CA LEU A 54 17.10 -3.94 -7.00
C LEU A 54 17.62 -5.15 -7.79
N PRO A 55 18.75 -5.74 -7.37
CA PRO A 55 19.17 -7.05 -7.85
C PRO A 55 18.08 -8.11 -7.64
N GLU A 56 18.00 -9.08 -8.56
CA GLU A 56 16.92 -10.09 -8.59
C GLU A 56 16.75 -10.82 -7.24
N GLU A 57 17.85 -11.18 -6.58
CA GLU A 57 17.82 -11.86 -5.27
C GLU A 57 17.17 -11.01 -4.18
N GLU A 58 17.49 -9.70 -4.16
CA GLU A 58 16.95 -8.75 -3.18
C GLU A 58 15.50 -8.39 -3.50
N GLY A 59 15.16 -8.25 -4.78
CA GLY A 59 13.78 -8.04 -5.24
C GLY A 59 12.87 -9.22 -4.91
N ARG A 60 13.32 -10.46 -5.16
CA ARG A 60 12.58 -11.69 -4.80
C ARG A 60 12.32 -11.78 -3.31
N ALA A 61 13.25 -11.35 -2.46
CA ALA A 61 13.06 -11.34 -1.02
C ALA A 61 11.92 -10.40 -0.57
N LEU A 62 11.51 -9.43 -1.41
CA LEU A 62 10.44 -8.48 -1.14
C LEU A 62 9.09 -8.87 -1.78
N GLU A 63 9.05 -9.87 -2.67
CA GLU A 63 7.82 -10.28 -3.37
C GLU A 63 6.67 -10.63 -2.40
N GLY A 64 6.96 -11.35 -1.33
CA GLY A 64 5.94 -11.69 -0.33
C GLY A 64 5.34 -10.46 0.36
N GLN A 65 6.15 -9.43 0.63
CA GLN A 65 5.67 -8.17 1.18
C GLN A 65 4.89 -7.36 0.13
N MET A 66 5.28 -7.45 -1.14
CA MET A 66 4.56 -6.84 -2.26
C MET A 66 3.16 -7.42 -2.43
N SER A 67 3.03 -8.75 -2.38
CA SER A 67 1.74 -9.44 -2.37
C SER A 67 0.87 -8.95 -1.22
N GLY A 68 1.43 -8.90 0.00
CA GLY A 68 0.69 -8.42 1.17
C GLY A 68 0.24 -6.96 1.08
N LEU A 69 0.96 -6.12 0.35
CA LEU A 69 0.53 -4.75 0.04
C LEU A 69 -0.68 -4.75 -0.90
N ILE A 70 -0.64 -5.54 -1.97
CA ILE A 70 -1.74 -5.66 -2.94
C ILE A 70 -3.00 -6.16 -2.22
N ASP A 71 -2.90 -7.23 -1.44
CA ASP A 71 -4.01 -7.77 -0.64
C ASP A 71 -4.60 -6.67 0.28
N SER A 72 -3.73 -5.91 0.97
CA SER A 72 -4.18 -4.85 1.88
C SER A 72 -4.90 -3.71 1.14
N LEU A 73 -4.46 -3.37 -0.09
CA LEU A 73 -5.09 -2.36 -0.92
C LEU A 73 -6.46 -2.81 -1.44
N GLU A 74 -6.60 -4.08 -1.83
CA GLU A 74 -7.89 -4.66 -2.24
C GLU A 74 -8.88 -4.67 -1.07
N GLU A 75 -8.43 -5.06 0.12
CA GLU A 75 -9.25 -5.02 1.34
C GLU A 75 -9.67 -3.60 1.71
N LEU A 76 -8.78 -2.61 1.57
CA LEU A 76 -9.12 -1.20 1.78
C LEU A 76 -10.18 -0.72 0.77
N ALA A 77 -9.99 -1.01 -0.53
CA ALA A 77 -10.94 -0.62 -1.56
C ALA A 77 -12.32 -1.22 -1.31
N ARG A 78 -12.39 -2.48 -0.89
CA ARG A 78 -13.63 -3.13 -0.49
C ARG A 78 -14.28 -2.44 0.71
N ALA A 79 -13.51 -2.17 1.77
CA ALA A 79 -14.01 -1.49 2.97
C ALA A 79 -14.56 -0.08 2.65
N MET A 80 -13.90 0.66 1.75
CA MET A 80 -14.37 1.97 1.29
C MET A 80 -15.70 1.86 0.56
N LYS A 81 -15.85 0.89 -0.35
CA LYS A 81 -17.09 0.65 -1.08
C LYS A 81 -18.24 0.28 -0.12
N GLU A 82 -17.98 -0.59 0.85
CA GLU A 82 -18.96 -0.96 1.87
C GLU A 82 -19.37 0.22 2.75
N GLN A 83 -18.46 1.15 3.04
CA GLN A 83 -18.77 2.36 3.79
C GLN A 83 -19.54 3.39 2.96
N GLN A 84 -19.19 3.57 1.69
CA GLN A 84 -19.96 4.43 0.79
C GLN A 84 -21.41 3.96 0.65
N ASP A 85 -21.62 2.64 0.53
CA ASP A 85 -22.95 2.02 0.48
C ASP A 85 -23.74 2.27 1.78
N LYS A 86 -23.10 2.06 2.95
CA LYS A 86 -23.72 2.34 4.27
C LYS A 86 -24.08 3.80 4.48
N LEU A 87 -23.26 4.72 3.99
CA LEU A 87 -23.49 6.16 4.10
C LEU A 87 -24.55 6.66 3.11
N GLY A 88 -25.06 5.80 2.22
CA GLY A 88 -26.02 6.19 1.20
C GLY A 88 -25.44 7.17 0.17
N LEU A 89 -24.12 7.26 0.05
CA LEU A 89 -23.42 8.12 -0.91
C LEU A 89 -23.47 7.57 -2.34
N THR A 90 -24.40 6.65 -2.62
CA THR A 90 -24.86 6.32 -3.97
C THR A 90 -25.81 7.43 -4.48
N GLU A 91 -25.32 8.66 -4.56
CA GLU A 91 -25.80 9.65 -5.53
C GLU A 91 -24.96 9.48 -6.80
N GLY A 92 -25.45 9.12 -7.98
CA GLY A 92 -26.78 8.82 -8.48
C GLY A 92 -26.62 8.42 -9.96
N ARG A 93 -27.61 7.70 -10.46
CA ARG A 93 -28.14 7.68 -11.85
C ARG A 93 -27.21 8.02 -13.03
#